data_AF-A0A7Y5EH62-F1
#
_entry.id   AF-A0A7Y5EH62-F1
#
_cell.length_a   1.000
_cell.length_b   1.000
_cell.length_c   1.000
_cell.angle_alpha   90.00
_cell.angle_beta   90.00
_cell.angle_gamma   90.00
#
_symmetry.space_group_name_H-M   'P 1'
#
loop_
_entity.id
_entity.type
_entity.pdbx_description
1 polymer ?
#
loop_
_entity_poly.entity_id
_entity_poly.type
_entity_poly.pdbx_seq_one_letter_code
_entity_poly.pdbx_strand_id
1 'polypeptide(L)'
;MSFTPVPQRHPLSRAVHAAFLGLVVSSCALPALAHAANAEQNNPVQQWNIPGGPLAPALDHFARQAGISLSFDAKSVANRDTAGVQGTLGTSAALSSLLQGTELQAEQQGPSAYLVKPQPKPAGPLEIGATEDYRLAPLIINAKVKASADDDLNSVVAQELWVGGKVATSIRNTPASVSVVTRKEMEQRSVSTTEEALQYTPGVVSDFYGSDDRNDYFQIRGFQATTYRDGLTLSSMRGVREDPYAYERIEILRGANST
;
A
#
# COMPACT_ATOMS: atom_id res chain seq x y z
N MET A 1 -49.99 -15.35 45.58
CA MET A 1 -49.76 -16.57 44.77
C MET A 1 -48.28 -16.86 44.83
N SER A 2 -47.91 -17.79 45.70
CA SER A 2 -46.55 -17.95 46.21
C SER A 2 -46.30 -19.45 46.27
N PHE A 3 -45.48 -19.96 45.34
CA PHE A 3 -45.11 -21.37 45.31
C PHE A 3 -43.76 -21.54 46.01
N THR A 4 -43.81 -22.22 47.15
CA THR A 4 -42.70 -22.83 47.87
C THR A 4 -42.37 -24.20 47.26
N PRO A 5 -41.10 -24.66 47.27
CA PRO A 5 -40.73 -26.00 46.85
C PRO A 5 -40.59 -26.95 48.05
N VAL A 6 -41.03 -28.21 47.90
CA VAL A 6 -40.80 -29.33 48.83
C VAL A 6 -40.56 -30.61 48.01
N PRO A 7 -39.70 -31.54 48.49
CA PRO A 7 -38.88 -32.45 47.68
C PRO A 7 -39.47 -33.86 47.60
N GLN A 8 -38.72 -34.80 47.00
CA GLN A 8 -38.60 -36.25 47.32
C GLN A 8 -37.98 -36.97 46.09
N ARG A 9 -37.20 -38.05 46.10
CA ARG A 9 -36.47 -38.91 47.05
C ARG A 9 -35.66 -39.87 46.15
N HIS A 10 -34.38 -40.13 46.43
CA HIS A 10 -33.70 -41.35 45.95
C HIS A 10 -34.16 -42.56 46.80
N PRO A 11 -34.36 -43.76 46.21
CA PRO A 11 -33.31 -44.80 46.23
C PRO A 11 -33.29 -45.67 44.94
N LEU A 12 -32.12 -45.99 44.38
CA LEU A 12 -31.36 -47.24 44.60
C LEU A 12 -32.18 -48.53 44.40
N SER A 13 -31.81 -49.30 43.36
CA SER A 13 -31.78 -50.77 43.25
C SER A 13 -32.05 -51.11 41.78
N ARG A 14 -31.06 -51.53 41.00
CA ARG A 14 -30.49 -52.88 41.03
C ARG A 14 -29.15 -52.80 40.29
N ALA A 15 -28.05 -53.16 40.95
CA ALA A 15 -27.52 -54.53 41.00
C ALA A 15 -27.01 -54.96 39.60
N VAL A 16 -25.82 -55.53 39.41
CA VAL A 16 -24.84 -56.16 40.28
C VAL A 16 -23.69 -56.55 39.33
N HIS A 17 -22.45 -56.32 39.76
CA HIS A 17 -21.25 -57.12 39.48
C HIS A 17 -20.92 -57.56 38.03
N ALA A 18 -19.85 -56.97 37.49
CA ALA A 18 -18.65 -57.70 37.05
C ALA A 18 -17.56 -56.65 36.74
N ALA A 19 -16.61 -56.44 37.68
CA ALA A 19 -15.26 -57.04 37.66
C ALA A 19 -14.29 -56.18 36.82
N PHE A 20 -13.60 -55.21 37.43
CA PHE A 20 -12.27 -55.34 38.05
C PHE A 20 -11.18 -55.89 37.12
N LEU A 21 -10.34 -54.99 36.58
CA LEU A 21 -8.90 -55.12 36.30
C LEU A 21 -8.49 -53.88 35.48
N GLY A 22 -7.51 -53.05 35.80
CA GLY A 22 -6.48 -52.96 36.83
C GLY A 22 -5.89 -51.55 36.68
N LEU A 23 -5.57 -50.88 37.79
CA LEU A 23 -4.18 -50.62 38.21
C LEU A 23 -3.54 -49.46 37.38
N VAL A 24 -3.48 -48.23 37.95
CA VAL A 24 -2.26 -47.60 38.54
C VAL A 24 -1.41 -46.94 37.43
N VAL A 25 -0.90 -45.71 37.48
CA VAL A 25 -0.71 -44.66 38.50
C VAL A 25 -0.21 -43.41 37.75
N SER A 26 -0.31 -42.24 38.40
CA SER A 26 0.49 -41.01 38.21
C SER A 26 0.97 -40.60 36.81
N SER A 27 0.65 -39.36 36.43
CA SER A 27 1.58 -38.26 36.74
C SER A 27 1.07 -36.93 36.21
N CYS A 28 1.40 -35.91 37.00
CA CYS A 28 1.37 -34.50 36.66
C CYS A 28 1.99 -34.26 35.27
N ALA A 29 1.23 -33.70 34.34
CA ALA A 29 1.78 -33.18 33.08
C ALA A 29 1.38 -31.71 32.95
N LEU A 30 2.41 -30.87 33.08
CA LEU A 30 2.42 -29.45 32.76
C LEU A 30 1.82 -29.20 31.36
N PRO A 31 1.12 -28.07 31.13
CA PRO A 31 0.74 -27.68 29.79
C PRO A 31 2.03 -27.44 29.00
N ALA A 32 2.29 -28.32 28.03
CA ALA A 32 3.36 -28.14 27.07
C ALA A 32 3.11 -26.82 26.33
N LEU A 33 4.03 -25.87 26.49
CA LEU A 33 4.28 -24.83 25.51
C LEU A 33 4.50 -25.54 24.17
N ALA A 34 3.48 -25.50 23.32
CA ALA A 34 3.58 -25.86 21.92
C ALA A 34 4.64 -24.94 21.31
N HIS A 35 5.89 -25.43 21.28
CA HIS A 35 6.87 -24.95 20.33
C HIS A 35 6.27 -25.30 18.98
N ALA A 36 5.80 -24.28 18.26
CA ALA A 36 5.74 -24.35 16.82
C ALA A 36 7.17 -24.69 16.38
N ALA A 37 7.41 -25.98 16.10
CA ALA A 37 8.55 -26.39 15.33
C ALA A 37 8.39 -25.65 14.00
N ASN A 38 9.10 -24.54 13.85
CA ASN A 38 9.49 -24.10 12.53
C ASN A 38 10.10 -25.36 11.91
N ALA A 39 9.45 -25.86 10.86
CA ALA A 39 10.09 -26.85 10.01
C ALA A 39 11.30 -26.13 9.44
N GLU A 40 12.44 -26.23 10.12
CA GLU A 40 13.74 -26.13 9.52
C GLU A 40 13.74 -27.23 8.46
N GLN A 41 13.32 -26.86 7.25
CA GLN A 41 13.53 -27.66 6.06
C GLN A 41 15.05 -27.82 5.98
N ASN A 42 15.48 -28.96 6.50
CA ASN A 42 16.86 -29.36 6.68
C ASN A 42 17.46 -29.56 5.29
N ASN A 43 17.80 -28.45 4.62
CA ASN A 43 18.61 -28.52 3.42
C ASN A 43 19.98 -29.03 3.86
N PRO A 44 20.48 -30.12 3.27
CA PRO A 44 21.69 -30.76 3.74
C PRO A 44 22.82 -29.74 3.78
N VAL A 45 23.52 -29.70 4.91
CA VAL A 45 24.71 -28.85 5.05
C VAL A 45 25.74 -29.37 4.06
N GLN A 46 26.10 -28.54 3.09
CA GLN A 46 27.01 -28.90 2.01
C GLN A 46 28.28 -28.06 2.11
N GLN A 47 29.40 -28.60 1.65
CA GLN A 47 30.64 -27.85 1.52
C GLN A 47 30.57 -26.96 0.28
N TRP A 48 30.70 -25.66 0.48
CA TRP A 48 30.73 -24.66 -0.59
C TRP A 48 32.15 -24.14 -0.79
N ASN A 49 32.49 -23.92 -2.05
CA ASN A 49 33.72 -23.26 -2.45
C ASN A 49 33.46 -22.48 -3.74
N ILE A 50 32.83 -21.32 -3.61
CA ILE A 50 32.56 -20.41 -4.72
C ILE A 50 33.45 -19.18 -4.53
N PRO A 51 34.39 -18.92 -5.47
CA PRO A 51 35.25 -17.76 -5.39
C PRO A 51 34.45 -16.47 -5.56
N GLY A 52 34.95 -15.38 -4.97
CA GLY A 52 34.41 -14.05 -5.22
C GLY A 52 34.65 -13.60 -6.66
N GLY A 53 33.76 -12.76 -7.17
CA GLY A 53 33.77 -12.28 -8.55
C GLY A 53 32.40 -11.78 -9.01
N PRO A 54 32.17 -11.69 -10.34
CA PRO A 54 30.91 -11.23 -10.89
C PRO A 54 29.74 -12.10 -10.42
N LEU A 55 28.66 -11.47 -9.98
CA LEU A 55 27.56 -12.15 -9.31
C LEU A 55 26.82 -13.15 -10.21
N ALA A 56 26.61 -12.83 -11.50
CA ALA A 56 25.90 -13.74 -12.42
C ALA A 56 26.59 -15.11 -12.58
N PRO A 57 27.90 -15.18 -12.95
CA PRO A 57 28.64 -16.44 -12.96
C PRO A 57 28.64 -17.19 -11.62
N ALA A 58 28.72 -16.46 -10.49
CA ALA A 58 28.72 -17.06 -9.17
C ALA A 58 27.38 -17.71 -8.81
N LEU A 59 26.26 -17.07 -9.18
CA LEU A 59 24.91 -17.60 -9.00
C LEU A 59 24.66 -18.83 -9.89
N ASP A 60 25.15 -18.82 -11.12
CA ASP A 60 25.07 -19.99 -12.02
C ASP A 60 25.87 -21.18 -11.47
N HIS A 61 27.08 -20.93 -10.95
CA HIS A 61 27.91 -21.96 -10.33
C HIS A 61 27.22 -22.53 -9.07
N PHE A 62 26.64 -21.65 -8.24
CA PHE A 62 25.86 -22.03 -7.06
C PHE A 62 24.66 -22.89 -7.42
N ALA A 63 23.85 -22.48 -8.39
CA ALA A 63 22.64 -23.20 -8.80
C ALA A 63 22.95 -24.63 -9.29
N ARG A 64 24.03 -24.78 -10.06
CA ARG A 64 24.50 -26.08 -10.56
C ARG A 64 25.02 -26.99 -9.44
N GLN A 65 25.79 -26.44 -8.50
CA GLN A 65 26.34 -27.21 -7.37
C GLN A 65 25.27 -27.61 -6.35
N ALA A 66 24.27 -26.76 -6.15
CA ALA A 66 23.16 -26.98 -5.23
C ALA A 66 22.03 -27.83 -5.84
N GLY A 67 22.00 -28.00 -7.16
CA GLY A 67 20.91 -28.69 -7.86
C GLY A 67 19.57 -27.95 -7.78
N ILE A 68 19.60 -26.63 -7.65
CA ILE A 68 18.40 -25.78 -7.54
C ILE A 68 18.16 -25.00 -8.83
N SER A 69 16.91 -24.66 -9.08
CA SER A 69 16.52 -23.70 -10.11
C SER A 69 16.54 -22.30 -9.53
N LEU A 70 17.40 -21.43 -10.07
CA LEU A 70 17.49 -20.02 -9.69
C LEU A 70 16.95 -19.15 -10.82
N SER A 71 15.99 -18.28 -10.52
CA SER A 71 15.47 -17.27 -11.46
C SER A 71 15.84 -15.87 -10.99
N PHE A 72 16.28 -15.03 -11.91
CA PHE A 72 16.63 -13.63 -11.64
C PHE A 72 16.52 -12.78 -12.90
N ASP A 73 16.38 -11.47 -12.73
CA ASP A 73 16.44 -10.50 -13.83
C ASP A 73 17.91 -10.13 -14.13
N ALA A 74 18.31 -10.22 -15.40
CA ALA A 74 19.70 -10.01 -15.81
C ALA A 74 20.19 -8.57 -15.52
N LYS A 75 19.31 -7.56 -15.58
CA LYS A 75 19.70 -6.18 -15.26
C LYS A 75 19.91 -5.98 -13.76
N SER A 76 19.22 -6.75 -12.93
CA SER A 76 19.32 -6.69 -11.47
C SER A 76 20.64 -7.26 -10.95
N VAL A 77 21.28 -8.15 -11.71
CA VAL A 77 22.55 -8.81 -11.35
C VAL A 77 23.76 -8.19 -12.07
N ALA A 78 23.53 -7.43 -13.15
CA ALA A 78 24.58 -6.79 -13.92
C ALA A 78 25.41 -5.81 -13.07
N ASN A 79 26.73 -5.82 -13.25
CA ASN A 79 27.71 -4.98 -12.53
C ASN A 79 27.68 -5.12 -10.99
N ARG A 80 27.21 -6.26 -10.45
CA ARG A 80 27.30 -6.59 -9.03
C ARG A 80 28.33 -7.68 -8.82
N ASP A 81 29.11 -7.56 -7.76
CA ASP A 81 30.14 -8.53 -7.36
C ASP A 81 29.78 -9.17 -6.04
N THR A 82 30.18 -10.42 -5.86
CA THR A 82 30.01 -11.17 -4.60
C THR A 82 31.37 -11.47 -3.98
N ALA A 83 31.41 -11.54 -2.65
CA ALA A 83 32.56 -12.04 -1.90
C ALA A 83 32.77 -13.56 -2.06
N GLY A 84 31.80 -14.26 -2.65
CA GLY A 84 31.77 -15.71 -2.74
C GLY A 84 31.27 -16.35 -1.46
N VAL A 85 31.24 -17.69 -1.42
CA VAL A 85 30.84 -18.45 -0.24
C VAL A 85 31.76 -19.66 -0.07
N GLN A 86 32.31 -19.81 1.12
CA GLN A 86 33.21 -20.90 1.48
C GLN A 86 32.83 -21.48 2.84
N GLY A 87 32.96 -22.79 2.98
CA GLY A 87 32.68 -23.51 4.22
C GLY A 87 31.42 -24.37 4.15
N THR A 88 31.04 -24.93 5.30
CA THR A 88 29.95 -25.89 5.42
C THR A 88 28.68 -25.16 5.84
N LEU A 89 27.77 -24.92 4.89
CA LEU A 89 26.56 -24.12 5.10
C LEU A 89 25.34 -24.82 4.49
N GLY A 90 24.15 -24.55 5.01
CA GLY A 90 22.90 -24.92 4.35
C GLY A 90 22.71 -24.08 3.08
N THR A 91 21.97 -24.58 2.09
CA THR A 91 21.78 -23.91 0.79
C THR A 91 21.19 -22.49 0.93
N SER A 92 20.19 -22.28 1.80
CA SER A 92 19.60 -20.93 1.97
C SER A 92 20.61 -19.97 2.61
N ALA A 93 21.34 -20.42 3.64
CA ALA A 93 22.37 -19.63 4.30
C ALA A 93 23.53 -19.31 3.36
N ALA A 94 23.96 -20.27 2.54
CA ALA A 94 25.00 -20.07 1.53
C ALA A 94 24.56 -19.08 0.46
N LEU A 95 23.30 -19.16 0.00
CA LEU A 95 22.74 -18.21 -0.98
C LEU A 95 22.61 -16.81 -0.38
N SER A 96 22.18 -16.67 0.88
CA SER A 96 22.16 -15.38 1.57
C SER A 96 23.57 -14.80 1.76
N SER A 97 24.56 -15.63 2.08
CA SER A 97 25.96 -15.20 2.18
C SER A 97 26.51 -14.74 0.82
N LEU A 98 26.15 -15.43 -0.26
CA LEU A 98 26.57 -15.07 -1.62
C LEU A 98 25.96 -13.74 -2.08
N LEU A 99 24.72 -13.47 -1.68
CA LEU A 99 24.01 -12.22 -2.00
C LEU A 99 24.35 -11.06 -1.05
N GLN A 100 25.14 -11.30 -0.01
CA GLN A 100 25.51 -10.27 0.96
C GLN A 100 26.28 -9.13 0.29
N GLY A 101 25.87 -7.88 0.57
CA GLY A 101 26.46 -6.68 -0.03
C GLY A 101 25.96 -6.36 -1.44
N THR A 102 25.13 -7.23 -2.04
CA THR A 102 24.61 -7.04 -3.41
C THR A 102 23.21 -6.46 -3.46
N GLU A 103 22.63 -6.02 -2.33
CA GLU A 103 21.24 -5.51 -2.23
C GLU A 103 20.15 -6.43 -2.84
N LEU A 104 20.44 -7.72 -2.94
CA LEU A 104 19.54 -8.74 -3.48
C LEU A 104 19.20 -9.72 -2.37
N GLN A 105 17.97 -10.23 -2.40
CA GLN A 105 17.50 -11.27 -1.50
C GLN A 105 16.98 -12.45 -2.32
N ALA A 106 17.29 -13.65 -1.85
CA ALA A 106 16.68 -14.86 -2.38
C ALA A 106 15.38 -15.17 -1.64
N GLU A 107 14.32 -15.42 -2.42
CA GLU A 107 13.04 -15.90 -1.93
C GLU A 107 12.81 -17.31 -2.45
N GLN A 108 12.51 -18.24 -1.55
CA GLN A 108 12.22 -19.62 -1.92
C GLN A 108 10.79 -19.70 -2.48
N GLN A 109 10.66 -20.10 -3.74
CA GLN A 109 9.37 -20.26 -4.44
C GLN A 109 8.91 -21.73 -4.46
N GLY A 110 9.78 -22.67 -4.11
CA GLY A 110 9.47 -24.09 -4.01
C GLY A 110 10.60 -24.91 -3.36
N PRO A 111 10.47 -26.25 -3.30
CA PRO A 111 11.44 -27.13 -2.62
C PRO A 111 12.88 -26.99 -3.12
N SER A 112 13.07 -26.66 -4.40
CA SER A 112 14.38 -26.46 -5.04
C SER A 112 14.37 -25.28 -6.01
N ALA A 113 13.47 -24.31 -5.81
CA ALA A 113 13.30 -23.15 -6.67
C ALA A 113 13.45 -21.85 -5.86
N TYR A 114 14.34 -20.98 -6.31
CA TYR A 114 14.64 -19.70 -5.68
C TYR A 114 14.53 -18.55 -6.70
N LEU A 115 13.91 -17.45 -6.28
CA LEU A 115 13.82 -16.21 -7.03
C LEU A 115 14.70 -15.16 -6.35
N VAL A 116 15.65 -14.58 -7.09
CA VAL A 116 16.46 -13.46 -6.60
C VAL A 116 15.75 -12.16 -6.96
N LYS A 117 15.39 -11.38 -5.95
CA LYS A 117 14.75 -10.07 -6.11
C LYS A 117 15.55 -8.99 -5.38
N PRO A 118 15.45 -7.70 -5.78
CA PRO A 118 15.98 -6.59 -5.00
C PRO A 118 15.47 -6.67 -3.56
N GLN A 119 16.38 -6.63 -2.60
CA GLN A 119 16.01 -6.59 -1.19
C GLN A 119 15.30 -5.26 -0.93
N PRO A 120 14.04 -5.26 -0.47
CA PRO A 120 13.44 -4.03 0.00
C PRO A 120 14.27 -3.56 1.20
N LYS A 121 14.90 -2.38 1.08
CA LYS A 121 15.53 -1.72 2.22
C LYS A 121 14.49 -1.71 3.34
N PRO A 122 14.76 -2.32 4.51
CA PRO A 122 13.73 -2.44 5.54
C PRO A 122 13.24 -1.03 5.85
N ALA A 123 11.96 -0.80 5.56
CA ALA A 123 11.19 0.31 6.11
C ALA A 123 10.97 -0.01 7.59
N GLY A 124 12.05 -0.02 8.37
CA GLY A 124 11.96 -0.03 9.81
C GLY A 124 11.20 1.22 10.26
N PRO A 125 10.56 1.19 11.44
CA PRO A 125 10.08 2.40 12.06
C PRO A 125 11.21 3.44 12.03
N LEU A 126 10.91 4.64 11.56
CA LEU A 126 11.84 5.76 11.62
C LEU A 126 12.17 5.99 13.10
N GLU A 127 13.29 5.44 13.58
CA GLU A 127 13.80 5.78 14.90
C GLU A 127 14.26 7.23 14.85
N ILE A 128 13.43 8.11 15.43
CA ILE A 128 13.76 9.51 15.66
C ILE A 128 14.90 9.54 16.69
N GLY A 129 16.14 9.40 16.22
CA GLY A 129 17.31 9.27 17.08
C GLY A 129 18.60 8.87 16.38
N ALA A 130 18.55 8.36 15.15
CA ALA A 130 19.76 8.13 14.37
C ALA A 130 20.34 9.47 13.87
N THR A 131 21.45 9.90 14.48
CA THR A 131 22.36 10.95 13.98
C THR A 131 23.10 10.45 12.74
N GLU A 132 22.37 10.11 11.68
CA GLU A 132 22.93 9.91 10.36
C GLU A 132 22.29 10.91 9.40
N ASP A 133 23.12 11.59 8.63
CA ASP A 133 22.69 12.56 7.63
C ASP A 133 21.83 11.86 6.57
N TYR A 134 20.51 12.03 6.66
CA TYR A 134 19.59 11.48 5.67
C TYR A 134 19.72 12.25 4.36
N ARG A 135 20.46 11.69 3.41
CA ARG A 135 20.45 12.15 2.02
C ARG A 135 19.21 11.60 1.32
N LEU A 136 18.25 12.47 1.05
CA LEU A 136 17.12 12.16 0.18
C LEU A 136 17.63 11.74 -1.22
N ALA A 137 16.93 10.79 -1.84
CA ALA A 137 17.18 10.48 -3.23
C ALA A 137 16.91 11.73 -4.10
N PRO A 138 17.77 12.04 -5.09
CA PRO A 138 17.54 13.18 -5.96
C PRO A 138 16.22 12.99 -6.73
N LEU A 139 15.33 13.98 -6.65
CA LEU A 139 14.14 14.05 -7.49
C LEU A 139 14.54 14.50 -8.90
N ILE A 140 14.47 13.59 -9.87
CA ILE A 140 14.79 13.91 -11.27
C ILE A 140 13.51 14.40 -11.96
N ILE A 141 13.47 15.68 -12.34
CA ILE A 141 12.37 16.26 -13.13
C ILE A 141 12.68 16.06 -14.61
N ASN A 142 12.02 15.08 -15.23
CA ASN A 142 12.17 14.81 -16.66
C ASN A 142 11.26 15.75 -17.47
N ALA A 143 11.76 16.94 -17.82
CA ALA A 143 11.06 17.94 -18.65
C ALA A 143 10.80 17.50 -20.12
N LYS A 144 11.04 16.22 -20.47
CA LYS A 144 10.86 15.67 -21.82
C LYS A 144 9.47 15.06 -22.06
N VAL A 145 8.59 15.02 -21.07
CA VAL A 145 7.21 14.56 -21.27
C VAL A 145 6.45 15.65 -22.04
N LYS A 146 6.41 15.48 -23.36
CA LYS A 146 5.58 16.23 -24.32
C LYS A 146 4.13 15.75 -24.37
N ALA A 147 3.71 14.89 -23.44
CA ALA A 147 2.28 14.65 -23.29
C ALA A 147 1.72 15.93 -22.66
N SER A 148 0.96 16.70 -23.44
CA SER A 148 -0.01 17.61 -22.84
C SER A 148 -0.92 16.72 -22.01
N ALA A 149 -0.61 16.56 -20.72
CA ALA A 149 -1.49 15.85 -19.79
C ALA A 149 -2.80 16.61 -19.62
N ASP A 150 -2.79 17.88 -20.00
CA ASP A 150 -3.93 18.72 -20.25
C ASP A 150 -4.50 18.45 -21.65
N ASP A 151 -5.58 17.68 -21.69
CA ASP A 151 -6.44 17.48 -22.87
C ASP A 151 -7.88 17.89 -22.52
N ASP A 152 -8.02 18.89 -21.65
CA ASP A 152 -9.31 19.26 -21.07
C ASP A 152 -10.28 19.83 -22.12
N LEU A 153 -9.78 20.26 -23.28
CA LEU A 153 -10.57 20.67 -24.45
C LEU A 153 -11.19 19.49 -25.22
N ASN A 154 -10.54 18.33 -25.26
CA ASN A 154 -11.02 17.18 -26.04
C ASN A 154 -11.52 16.02 -25.17
N SER A 155 -11.18 16.01 -23.87
CA SER A 155 -11.49 14.94 -22.92
C SER A 155 -12.28 15.45 -21.72
N VAL A 156 -13.24 14.63 -21.25
CA VAL A 156 -13.95 14.83 -19.98
C VAL A 156 -13.19 14.26 -18.78
N VAL A 157 -12.09 13.53 -19.03
CA VAL A 157 -11.28 12.88 -18.00
C VAL A 157 -9.95 13.62 -17.88
N ALA A 158 -9.80 14.36 -16.79
CA ALA A 158 -8.53 14.95 -16.39
C ALA A 158 -7.58 13.88 -15.84
N GLN A 159 -6.27 14.06 -16.05
CA GLN A 159 -5.23 13.14 -15.56
C GLN A 159 -4.36 13.74 -14.46
N GLU A 160 -4.31 15.07 -14.39
CA GLU A 160 -3.48 15.84 -13.47
C GLU A 160 -4.30 16.91 -12.76
N LEU A 161 -3.75 17.38 -11.64
CA LEU A 161 -4.31 18.40 -10.77
C LEU A 161 -3.19 19.38 -10.42
N TRP A 162 -3.52 20.67 -10.38
CA TRP A 162 -2.57 21.73 -10.03
C TRP A 162 -2.85 22.33 -8.65
N VAL A 163 -4.11 22.36 -8.24
CA VAL A 163 -4.56 22.91 -6.97
C VAL A 163 -4.17 21.99 -5.80
N GLY A 164 -3.80 22.57 -4.65
CA GLY A 164 -3.38 21.86 -3.44
C GLY A 164 -1.86 21.62 -3.35
N GLY A 165 -1.22 21.15 -4.43
CA GLY A 165 0.23 20.89 -4.45
C GLY A 165 1.10 22.04 -5.00
N LYS A 166 0.50 23.02 -5.68
CA LYS A 166 1.19 24.09 -6.44
C LYS A 166 2.15 23.55 -7.52
N VAL A 167 2.07 22.26 -7.80
CA VAL A 167 2.88 21.50 -8.76
C VAL A 167 1.93 20.50 -9.42
N ALA A 168 1.99 20.42 -10.75
CA ALA A 168 1.21 19.45 -11.53
C ALA A 168 1.48 18.04 -11.01
N THR A 169 0.44 17.39 -10.49
CA THR A 169 0.52 16.05 -9.91
C THR A 169 -0.58 15.19 -10.50
N SER A 170 -0.28 13.94 -10.83
CA SER A 170 -1.31 13.00 -11.27
C SER A 170 -2.39 12.84 -10.21
N ILE A 171 -3.66 12.85 -10.62
CA ILE A 171 -4.82 12.67 -9.74
C ILE A 171 -4.69 11.39 -8.90
N ARG A 172 -4.05 10.32 -9.44
CA ARG A 172 -3.84 9.06 -8.73
C ARG A 172 -2.84 9.16 -7.56
N ASN A 173 -1.95 10.14 -7.62
CA ASN A 173 -0.91 10.36 -6.61
C ASN A 173 -1.30 11.47 -5.63
N THR A 174 -2.41 12.18 -5.86
CA THR A 174 -2.90 13.20 -4.95
C THR A 174 -3.55 12.54 -3.72
N PRO A 175 -3.06 12.78 -2.49
CA PRO A 175 -3.58 12.17 -1.27
C PRO A 175 -4.85 12.89 -0.75
N ALA A 176 -5.74 13.30 -1.65
CA ALA A 176 -6.96 14.03 -1.34
C ALA A 176 -8.10 13.61 -2.27
N SER A 177 -9.35 13.80 -1.82
CA SER A 177 -10.51 13.55 -2.67
C SER A 177 -10.70 14.73 -3.61
N VAL A 178 -10.46 14.50 -4.90
CA VAL A 178 -10.51 15.55 -5.93
C VAL A 178 -11.48 15.19 -7.05
N SER A 179 -12.13 16.19 -7.62
CA SER A 179 -12.88 16.09 -8.87
C SER A 179 -12.44 17.23 -9.78
N VAL A 180 -12.46 16.99 -11.08
CA VAL A 180 -12.15 18.00 -12.08
C VAL A 180 -13.28 18.01 -13.09
N VAL A 181 -13.83 19.19 -13.37
CA VAL A 181 -14.79 19.41 -14.44
C VAL A 181 -14.02 20.10 -15.56
N THR A 182 -13.82 19.41 -16.69
CA THR A 182 -13.01 19.91 -17.81
C THR A 182 -13.81 20.83 -18.73
N ARG A 183 -13.13 21.52 -19.66
CA ARG A 183 -13.80 22.34 -20.67
C ARG A 183 -14.73 21.52 -21.54
N LYS A 184 -14.29 20.34 -21.97
CA LYS A 184 -15.08 19.43 -22.78
C LYS A 184 -16.38 19.05 -22.09
N GLU A 185 -16.34 18.79 -20.79
CA GLU A 185 -17.53 18.44 -20.02
C GLU A 185 -18.50 19.63 -19.94
N MET A 186 -17.98 20.83 -19.66
CA MET A 186 -18.80 22.05 -19.60
C MET A 186 -19.48 22.36 -20.93
N GLU A 187 -18.78 22.21 -22.05
CA GLU A 187 -19.35 22.37 -23.39
C GLU A 187 -20.42 21.33 -23.71
N GLN A 188 -20.14 20.05 -23.44
CA GLN A 188 -21.09 18.96 -23.69
C GLN A 188 -22.39 19.14 -22.90
N ARG A 189 -22.29 19.70 -21.70
CA ARG A 189 -23.42 19.98 -20.83
C ARG A 189 -24.06 21.35 -21.09
N SER A 190 -23.46 22.17 -21.96
CA SER A 190 -23.92 23.53 -22.30
C SER A 190 -24.15 24.41 -21.06
N VAL A 191 -23.23 24.33 -20.09
CA VAL A 191 -23.39 25.00 -18.80
C VAL A 191 -23.25 26.52 -18.96
N SER A 192 -24.16 27.25 -18.31
CA SER A 192 -24.21 28.72 -18.36
C SER A 192 -23.81 29.39 -17.03
N THR A 193 -23.79 28.64 -15.92
CA THR A 193 -23.34 29.13 -14.61
C THR A 193 -22.32 28.19 -13.98
N THR A 194 -21.52 28.71 -13.03
CA THR A 194 -20.59 27.89 -12.24
C THR A 194 -21.35 26.83 -11.43
N GLU A 195 -22.53 27.17 -10.91
CA GLU A 195 -23.39 26.24 -10.17
C GLU A 195 -23.86 25.05 -11.02
N GLU A 196 -24.22 25.32 -12.29
CA GLU A 196 -24.61 24.28 -13.24
C GLU A 196 -23.42 23.38 -13.57
N ALA A 197 -22.23 23.95 -13.81
CA ALA A 197 -21.01 23.17 -14.01
C ALA A 197 -20.75 22.18 -12.86
N LEU A 198 -20.98 22.63 -11.61
CA LEU A 198 -20.78 21.84 -10.39
C LEU A 198 -21.87 20.80 -10.09
N GLN A 199 -23.05 20.90 -10.70
CA GLN A 199 -24.24 20.12 -10.32
C GLN A 199 -24.07 18.59 -10.44
N TYR A 200 -23.21 18.12 -11.34
CA TYR A 200 -22.90 16.69 -11.52
C TYR A 200 -21.65 16.25 -10.73
N THR A 201 -21.03 17.15 -9.95
CA THR A 201 -19.86 16.83 -9.14
C THR A 201 -20.28 16.13 -7.84
N PRO A 202 -19.75 14.94 -7.52
CA PRO A 202 -20.13 14.23 -6.32
C PRO A 202 -19.71 14.98 -5.05
N GLY A 203 -20.62 15.04 -4.07
CA GLY A 203 -20.40 15.70 -2.78
C GLY A 203 -20.45 17.23 -2.85
N VAL A 204 -20.88 17.79 -3.98
CA VAL A 204 -21.21 19.21 -4.14
C VAL A 204 -22.72 19.37 -4.17
N VAL A 205 -23.22 20.36 -3.45
CA VAL A 205 -24.60 20.83 -3.54
C VAL A 205 -24.54 22.24 -4.10
N SER A 206 -25.01 22.44 -5.33
CA SER A 206 -25.10 23.75 -5.98
C SER A 206 -26.55 24.22 -6.05
N ASP A 207 -26.74 25.52 -6.33
CA ASP A 207 -28.05 26.12 -6.62
C ASP A 207 -29.10 25.90 -5.49
N PHE A 208 -28.66 26.01 -4.23
CA PHE A 208 -29.55 25.79 -3.08
C PHE A 208 -30.41 27.02 -2.73
N TYR A 209 -30.18 28.17 -3.37
CA TYR A 209 -31.05 29.36 -3.30
C TYR A 209 -31.95 29.51 -4.54
N GLY A 210 -31.85 28.61 -5.54
CA GLY A 210 -32.73 28.55 -6.70
C GLY A 210 -32.60 29.77 -7.61
N SER A 211 -33.67 30.57 -7.73
CA SER A 211 -33.68 31.70 -8.66
C SER A 211 -32.83 32.90 -8.25
N ASP A 212 -32.11 32.85 -7.11
CA ASP A 212 -31.21 33.93 -6.69
C ASP A 212 -29.89 33.83 -7.44
N ASP A 213 -29.75 34.63 -8.49
CA ASP A 213 -28.59 34.62 -9.38
C ASP A 213 -27.55 35.70 -9.03
N ARG A 214 -27.65 36.33 -7.85
CA ARG A 214 -26.72 37.41 -7.47
C ARG A 214 -25.30 36.91 -7.26
N ASN A 215 -25.13 35.65 -6.84
CA ASN A 215 -23.86 34.99 -6.57
C ASN A 215 -23.93 33.52 -6.96
N ASP A 216 -22.78 32.87 -7.04
CA ASP A 216 -22.73 31.41 -7.15
C ASP A 216 -22.82 30.78 -5.74
N TYR A 217 -23.85 29.95 -5.52
CA TYR A 217 -24.14 29.28 -4.26
C TYR A 217 -23.86 27.78 -4.37
N PHE A 218 -22.76 27.36 -3.76
CA PHE A 218 -22.43 25.94 -3.66
C PHE A 218 -21.75 25.60 -2.34
N GLN A 219 -21.98 24.36 -1.92
CA GLN A 219 -21.41 23.77 -0.71
C GLN A 219 -20.71 22.47 -1.06
N ILE A 220 -19.59 22.22 -0.38
CA ILE A 220 -18.86 20.97 -0.48
C ILE A 220 -18.97 20.29 0.87
N ARG A 221 -19.55 19.07 0.90
CA ARG A 221 -19.81 18.31 2.14
C ARG A 221 -20.55 19.13 3.22
N GLY A 222 -21.46 20.02 2.81
CA GLY A 222 -22.29 20.85 3.70
C GLY A 222 -21.63 22.13 4.23
N PHE A 223 -20.42 22.46 3.78
CA PHE A 223 -19.72 23.70 4.14
C PHE A 223 -19.62 24.62 2.92
N GLN A 224 -19.69 25.93 3.16
CA GLN A 224 -19.44 26.92 2.11
C GLN A 224 -17.98 26.81 1.65
N ALA A 225 -17.77 26.59 0.37
CA ALA A 225 -16.45 26.40 -0.20
C ALA A 225 -15.70 27.73 -0.32
N THR A 226 -14.39 27.71 -0.11
CA THR A 226 -13.50 28.82 -0.47
C THR A 226 -13.15 28.72 -1.94
N THR A 227 -13.30 29.81 -2.68
CA THR A 227 -13.06 29.88 -4.11
C THR A 227 -11.70 30.47 -4.43
N TYR A 228 -11.07 29.92 -5.46
CA TYR A 228 -9.78 30.36 -5.96
C TYR A 228 -9.84 30.51 -7.48
N ARG A 229 -9.17 31.53 -8.01
CA ARG A 229 -8.90 31.73 -9.43
C ARG A 229 -7.41 31.68 -9.65
N ASP A 230 -6.95 30.75 -10.47
CA ASP A 230 -5.53 30.57 -10.82
C ASP A 230 -4.60 30.50 -9.58
N GLY A 231 -5.11 29.89 -8.50
CA GLY A 231 -4.40 29.74 -7.22
C GLY A 231 -4.52 30.92 -6.23
N LEU A 232 -5.20 32.01 -6.61
CA LEU A 232 -5.46 33.16 -5.74
C LEU A 232 -6.88 33.12 -5.19
N THR A 233 -7.03 33.43 -3.90
CA THR A 233 -8.36 33.46 -3.28
C THR A 233 -9.21 34.58 -3.88
N LEU A 234 -10.42 34.23 -4.30
CA LEU A 234 -11.44 35.20 -4.67
C LEU A 234 -12.12 35.69 -3.39
N SER A 235 -11.42 36.53 -2.63
CA SER A 235 -11.96 37.10 -1.40
C SER A 235 -13.01 38.17 -1.74
N SER A 236 -14.27 37.88 -1.44
CA SER A 236 -15.36 38.85 -1.52
C SER A 236 -16.28 38.71 -0.34
N MET A 237 -16.61 39.84 0.29
CA MET A 237 -17.57 39.92 1.40
C MET A 237 -19.00 39.58 0.96
N ARG A 238 -19.29 39.56 -0.34
CA ARG A 238 -20.63 39.30 -0.89
C ARG A 238 -20.72 38.10 -1.83
N GLY A 239 -19.63 37.33 -1.98
CA GLY A 239 -19.51 36.34 -3.05
C GLY A 239 -19.04 36.97 -4.37
N VAL A 240 -18.53 36.15 -5.27
CA VAL A 240 -18.21 36.54 -6.65
C VAL A 240 -18.99 35.58 -7.55
N ARG A 241 -19.71 36.14 -8.52
CA ARG A 241 -20.28 35.37 -9.62
C ARG A 241 -19.33 35.43 -10.78
N GLU A 242 -18.90 34.28 -11.28
CA GLU A 242 -17.99 34.19 -12.41
C GLU A 242 -18.64 33.41 -13.55
N ASP A 243 -18.29 33.79 -14.79
CA ASP A 243 -18.80 33.13 -15.98
C ASP A 243 -18.00 31.85 -16.27
N PRO A 244 -18.65 30.68 -16.48
CA PRO A 244 -17.95 29.45 -16.79
C PRO A 244 -17.12 29.50 -18.07
N TYR A 245 -17.41 30.41 -19.00
CA TYR A 245 -16.60 30.64 -20.21
C TYR A 245 -15.17 31.10 -19.88
N ALA A 246 -14.97 31.76 -18.73
CA ALA A 246 -13.66 32.25 -18.32
C ALA A 246 -12.75 31.16 -17.74
N TYR A 247 -13.22 29.92 -17.54
CA TYR A 247 -12.40 28.83 -17.03
C TYR A 247 -11.89 27.93 -18.15
N GLU A 248 -10.72 27.34 -17.97
CA GLU A 248 -10.37 26.11 -18.70
C GLU A 248 -11.07 24.92 -18.03
N ARG A 249 -10.91 24.79 -16.71
CA ARG A 249 -11.53 23.75 -15.89
C ARG A 249 -11.87 24.26 -14.50
N ILE A 250 -12.62 23.44 -13.76
CA ILE A 250 -12.91 23.67 -12.34
C ILE A 250 -12.35 22.48 -11.56
N GLU A 251 -11.42 22.74 -10.63
CA GLU A 251 -10.84 21.74 -9.74
C GLU A 251 -11.50 21.81 -8.36
N ILE A 252 -12.11 20.71 -7.91
CA ILE A 252 -12.84 20.61 -6.65
C ILE A 252 -12.05 19.74 -5.68
N LEU A 253 -11.50 20.36 -4.64
CA LEU A 253 -10.81 19.66 -3.54
C LEU A 253 -11.75 19.53 -2.35
N ARG A 254 -12.00 18.29 -1.92
CA ARG A 254 -12.94 17.98 -0.83
C ARG A 254 -12.20 17.63 0.45
N GLY A 255 -12.36 18.46 1.47
CA GLY A 255 -11.81 18.25 2.81
C GLY A 255 -11.21 19.51 3.40
N ALA A 256 -10.53 19.36 4.54
CA ALA A 256 -9.75 20.45 5.11
C ALA A 256 -8.55 20.69 4.19
N ASN A 257 -8.53 21.86 3.54
CA ASN A 257 -7.43 22.32 2.74
C ASN A 257 -7.01 23.70 3.24
N SER A 258 -5.77 23.81 3.68
CA SER A 258 -5.14 25.07 4.08
C SER A 258 -3.89 25.24 3.23
N THR A 259 -4.03 25.79 2.03
CA THR A 259 -2.95 26.07 1.07
C THR A 259 -2.28 27.42 1.26
#